data_AF-A0A947HM42-F1
#
_entry.id   AF-A0A947HM42-F1
#
_cell.length_a   1.000
_cell.length_b   1.000
_cell.length_c   1.000
_cell.angle_alpha   90.00
_cell.angle_beta   90.00
_cell.angle_gamma   90.00
#
_symmetry.space_group_name_H-M   'P 1'
#
loop_
_entity.id
_entity.type
_entity.pdbx_description
1 polymer ?
#
loop_
_entity_poly.entity_id
_entity_poly.type
_entity_poly.pdbx_seq_one_letter_code
_entity_poly.pdbx_strand_id
1 'polypeptide(L)'
;MTTTHTTETPTPSRVDRARHALGNHLARTKTSQNDAAKQLGYSASALSSFLRGHYAGDADEIAMRVEEMINRAEKREELPQVDSGAWRETTIAKLVYTGLSRCHDRRRLGLITGDAGLGKTSTIDHYLGEHRSAVMVRVNSTCSRPHYLLKAIGAALGVRVPASLYEAATVVSDALRGSDRLLILDEAQRLTAPALEVVRDLYDSAKIGIVLVGNQAVQAQVYGAGQAAFAQHFSRLAIHVSVTNEMITLADLELFVGGHIPSSDLASRKYLLELTRRGGFRTALFTLELALEWRDEATSFVQTLKAAHAQRGFVQ
;
A
#
# COMPACT_ATOMS: atom_id res chain seq x y z
N MET A 1 48.10 39.26 38.41
CA MET A 1 47.05 38.23 38.53
C MET A 1 46.11 38.40 37.35
N THR A 2 46.29 37.59 36.31
CA THR A 2 45.51 37.65 35.07
C THR A 2 44.35 36.68 35.23
N THR A 3 43.14 37.18 35.48
CA THR A 3 41.94 36.35 35.52
C THR A 3 41.47 36.09 34.10
N THR A 4 41.73 34.90 33.60
CA THR A 4 41.12 34.35 32.38
C THR A 4 39.62 34.18 32.60
N HIS A 5 38.82 34.98 31.91
CA HIS A 5 37.39 34.73 31.75
C HIS A 5 37.22 33.55 30.79
N THR A 6 36.87 32.39 31.32
CA THR A 6 36.36 31.26 30.54
C THR A 6 34.95 31.64 30.07
N THR A 7 34.79 31.96 28.80
CA THR A 7 33.47 32.11 28.18
C THR A 7 32.82 30.73 28.06
N GLU A 8 31.90 30.42 28.97
CA GLU A 8 30.97 29.29 28.77
C GLU A 8 30.07 29.59 27.57
N THR A 9 30.19 28.77 26.52
CA THR A 9 29.29 28.82 25.37
C THR A 9 27.87 28.45 25.86
N PRO A 10 26.84 29.29 25.63
CA PRO A 10 25.49 28.99 26.10
C PRO A 10 24.96 27.72 25.43
N THR A 11 24.44 26.79 26.23
CA THR A 11 23.77 25.58 25.74
C THR A 11 22.66 25.96 24.76
N PRO A 12 22.63 25.40 23.53
CA PRO A 12 21.63 25.78 22.53
C PRO A 12 20.21 25.54 23.06
N SER A 13 19.28 26.47 22.80
CA SER A 13 17.89 26.31 23.22
C SER A 13 17.26 25.05 22.60
N ARG A 14 16.22 24.50 23.21
CA ARG A 14 15.48 23.34 22.66
C ARG A 14 15.03 23.59 21.22
N VAL A 15 14.53 24.79 20.98
CA VAL A 15 14.09 25.27 19.68
C VAL A 15 15.23 25.25 18.66
N ASP A 16 16.42 25.71 19.02
CA ASP A 16 17.57 25.72 18.11
C ASP A 16 18.07 24.31 17.79
N ARG A 17 18.09 23.42 18.78
CA ARG A 17 18.41 21.99 18.56
C ARG A 17 17.40 21.34 17.62
N ALA A 18 16.11 21.56 17.85
CA ALA A 18 15.05 21.01 17.00
C ALA A 18 15.13 21.55 15.56
N ARG A 19 15.42 22.84 15.35
CA ARG A 19 15.63 23.41 14.00
C ARG A 19 16.78 22.71 13.28
N HIS A 20 17.92 22.57 13.94
CA HIS A 20 19.10 21.93 13.36
C HIS A 20 18.84 20.44 13.07
N ALA A 21 18.23 19.72 14.02
CA ALA A 21 17.89 18.31 13.88
C ALA A 21 16.89 18.09 12.73
N LEU A 22 15.87 18.94 12.61
CA LEU A 22 14.93 18.92 11.50
C LEU A 22 15.64 19.18 10.17
N GLY A 23 16.47 20.21 10.07
CA GLY A 23 17.23 20.51 8.86
C GLY A 23 18.07 19.32 8.38
N ASN A 24 18.79 18.68 9.30
CA ASN A 24 19.59 17.49 9.01
C ASN A 24 18.74 16.29 8.61
N HIS A 25 17.62 16.06 9.30
CA HIS A 25 16.70 14.99 8.97
C HIS A 25 16.14 15.14 7.54
N LEU A 26 15.72 16.35 7.16
CA LEU A 26 15.20 16.63 5.81
C LEU A 26 16.27 16.40 4.73
N ALA A 27 17.50 16.87 4.97
CA ALA A 27 18.61 16.67 4.05
C ALA A 27 18.96 15.19 3.88
N ARG A 28 19.05 14.45 4.99
CA ARG A 28 19.40 13.02 4.99
C ARG A 28 18.34 12.15 4.32
N THR A 29 17.07 12.39 4.61
CA THR A 29 15.94 11.57 4.12
C THR A 29 15.40 12.03 2.78
N LYS A 30 15.87 13.17 2.24
CA LYS A 30 15.32 13.85 1.06
C LYS A 30 13.82 14.17 1.19
N THR A 31 13.32 14.28 2.42
CA THR A 31 11.92 14.64 2.71
C THR A 31 11.71 16.12 2.41
N SER A 32 10.63 16.46 1.71
CA SER A 32 10.30 17.86 1.44
C SER A 32 9.83 18.58 2.72
N GLN A 33 10.06 19.89 2.81
CA GLN A 33 9.52 20.70 3.92
C GLN A 33 7.99 20.62 3.99
N ASN A 34 7.31 20.46 2.85
CA ASN A 34 5.86 20.34 2.80
C ASN A 34 5.38 19.02 3.43
N ASP A 35 6.08 17.92 3.18
CA ASP A 35 5.72 16.61 3.75
C ASP A 35 6.02 16.56 5.24
N ALA A 36 7.14 17.14 5.68
CA ALA A 36 7.46 17.29 7.09
C ALA A 36 6.44 18.18 7.82
N ALA A 37 5.99 19.28 7.20
CA ALA A 37 4.96 20.14 7.78
C ALA A 37 3.65 19.37 7.98
N LYS A 38 3.23 18.56 6.99
CA LYS A 38 2.06 17.67 7.13
C LYS A 38 2.23 16.66 8.26
N GLN A 39 3.39 16.02 8.38
CA GLN A 39 3.67 15.05 9.45
C GLN A 39 3.59 15.69 10.84
N LEU A 40 4.06 16.93 10.98
CA LEU A 40 4.06 17.67 12.23
C LEU A 40 2.70 18.35 12.53
N GLY A 41 1.76 18.33 11.58
CA GLY A 41 0.45 18.96 11.70
C GLY A 41 0.48 20.49 11.56
N TYR A 42 1.43 21.04 10.81
CA TYR A 42 1.58 22.48 10.56
C TYR A 42 1.52 22.82 9.07
N SER A 43 1.29 24.10 8.76
CA SER A 43 1.42 24.59 7.38
C SER A 43 2.88 24.65 6.95
N ALA A 44 3.12 24.57 5.65
CA ALA A 44 4.45 24.74 5.07
C ALA A 44 5.07 26.10 5.44
N SER A 45 4.25 27.16 5.52
CA SER A 45 4.69 28.49 5.93
C SER A 45 5.10 28.54 7.40
N ALA A 46 4.37 27.87 8.30
CA ALA A 46 4.70 27.79 9.71
C ALA A 46 6.04 27.07 9.93
N LEU A 47 6.23 25.90 9.29
CA LEU A 47 7.47 25.15 9.41
C LEU A 47 8.67 25.90 8.80
N SER A 48 8.46 26.58 7.66
CA SER A 48 9.49 27.42 7.03
C SER A 48 9.89 28.61 7.90
N SER A 49 8.92 29.23 8.60
CA SER A 49 9.17 30.33 9.54
C SER A 49 9.88 29.84 10.81
N PHE A 50 9.53 28.64 11.29
CA PHE A 50 10.19 27.98 12.41
C PHE A 50 11.65 27.69 12.10
N LEU A 51 11.95 27.09 10.95
CA LEU A 51 13.32 26.80 10.51
C LEU A 51 14.19 28.06 10.36
N ARG A 52 13.59 29.18 9.94
CA ARG A 52 14.28 30.48 9.78
C ARG A 52 14.41 31.28 11.08
N GLY A 53 13.81 30.82 12.17
CA GLY A 53 13.88 31.52 13.46
C GLY A 53 12.90 32.69 13.62
N HIS A 54 11.91 32.83 12.73
CA HIS A 54 10.96 33.96 12.73
C HIS A 54 9.53 33.54 13.06
N TYR A 55 9.33 32.34 13.60
CA TYR A 55 8.00 31.85 13.96
C TYR A 55 7.48 32.61 15.18
N ALA A 56 6.38 33.34 14.99
CA ALA A 56 5.76 34.18 16.01
C ALA A 56 4.81 33.41 16.96
N GLY A 57 4.49 32.15 16.65
CA GLY A 57 3.67 31.28 17.49
C GLY A 57 4.51 30.51 18.52
N ASP A 58 3.93 29.42 19.04
CA ASP A 58 4.63 28.55 19.98
C ASP A 58 5.72 27.71 19.28
N ALA A 59 6.94 28.24 19.26
CA ALA A 59 8.10 27.55 18.68
C ALA A 59 8.51 26.33 19.52
N ASP A 60 8.20 26.33 20.81
CA ASP A 60 8.53 25.25 21.73
C ASP A 60 7.65 24.02 21.49
N GLU A 61 6.36 24.22 21.16
CA GLU A 61 5.46 23.14 20.72
C GLU A 61 5.95 22.49 19.42
N ILE A 62 6.35 23.28 18.42
CA ILE A 62 6.92 22.76 17.17
C ILE A 62 8.20 21.97 17.48
N ALA A 63 9.07 22.50 18.34
CA ALA A 63 10.30 21.82 18.74
C ALA A 63 10.03 20.45 19.38
N MET A 64 9.03 20.33 20.25
CA MET A 64 8.62 19.04 20.84
C MET A 64 8.15 18.04 19.80
N ARG A 65 7.28 18.46 18.87
CA ARG A 65 6.79 17.55 17.81
C ARG A 65 7.91 17.12 16.88
N VAL A 66 8.88 18.00 16.60
CA VAL A 66 10.08 17.68 15.82
C VAL A 66 10.92 16.64 16.55
N GLU A 67 11.21 16.83 17.84
CA GLU A 67 11.96 15.86 18.64
C GLU A 67 11.26 14.49 18.68
N GLU A 68 9.94 14.45 18.89
CA GLU A 68 9.17 13.21 18.83
C GLU A 68 9.19 12.55 17.44
N MET A 69 9.10 13.33 16.36
CA MET A 69 9.15 12.82 15.00
C MET A 69 10.52 12.21 14.69
N ILE A 70 11.60 12.90 15.08
CA ILE A 70 12.98 12.44 14.87
C ILE A 70 13.25 11.21 15.72
N ASN A 71 12.91 11.22 17.01
CA ASN A 71 13.05 10.05 17.88
C ASN A 71 12.29 8.83 17.33
N ARG A 72 11.09 9.04 16.77
CA ARG A 72 10.33 7.97 16.11
C ARG A 72 11.00 7.49 14.80
N ALA A 73 11.64 8.39 14.07
CA ALA A 73 12.36 8.05 12.85
C ALA A 73 13.67 7.29 13.14
N GLU A 74 14.43 7.72 14.12
CA GLU A 74 15.66 7.07 14.58
C GLU A 74 15.37 5.69 15.16
N LYS A 75 14.39 5.57 16.05
CA LYS A 75 13.92 4.25 16.53
C LYS A 75 13.50 3.34 15.40
N ARG A 76 12.82 3.87 14.38
CA ARG A 76 12.43 3.09 13.20
C ARG A 76 13.63 2.64 12.37
N GLU A 77 14.72 3.41 12.33
CA GLU A 77 15.97 3.00 11.66
C GLU A 77 16.75 1.93 12.43
N GLU A 78 16.64 1.93 13.76
CA GLU A 78 17.20 0.88 14.63
C GLU A 78 16.42 -0.44 14.52
N LEU A 79 15.12 -0.39 14.20
CA LEU A 79 14.32 -1.59 14.01
C LEU A 79 14.80 -2.42 12.81
N PRO A 80 14.73 -3.76 12.88
CA PRO A 80 15.02 -4.63 11.75
C PRO A 80 14.16 -4.29 10.53
N GLN A 81 14.79 -3.84 9.45
CA GLN A 81 14.10 -3.52 8.21
C GLN A 81 13.83 -4.79 7.41
N VAL A 82 12.72 -5.47 7.69
CA VAL A 82 12.16 -6.41 6.72
C VAL A 82 11.46 -5.56 5.67
N ASP A 83 11.92 -5.63 4.42
CA ASP A 83 11.34 -4.88 3.31
C ASP A 83 9.98 -5.47 2.89
N SER A 84 9.01 -5.43 3.81
CA SER A 84 7.68 -6.03 3.68
C SER A 84 6.77 -5.25 2.74
N GLY A 85 7.14 -4.01 2.43
CA GLY A 85 6.43 -3.12 1.50
C GLY A 85 6.90 -3.21 0.04
N ALA A 86 8.14 -3.62 -0.22
CA ALA A 86 8.62 -3.68 -1.60
C ALA A 86 7.98 -4.82 -2.39
N TRP A 87 7.76 -4.54 -3.67
CA TRP A 87 7.38 -5.57 -4.60
C TRP A 87 8.53 -6.57 -4.82
N ARG A 88 8.16 -7.86 -4.86
CA ARG A 88 9.05 -8.97 -5.19
C ARG A 88 8.36 -9.84 -6.22
N GLU A 89 9.13 -10.35 -7.17
CA GLU A 89 8.63 -11.17 -8.28
C GLU A 89 8.33 -12.62 -7.84
N THR A 90 7.39 -12.77 -6.91
CA THR A 90 6.88 -14.07 -6.44
C THR A 90 6.06 -14.78 -7.52
N THR A 91 5.85 -16.08 -7.34
CA THR A 91 4.93 -16.90 -8.15
C THR A 91 3.53 -16.25 -8.25
N ILE A 92 3.01 -15.74 -7.12
CA ILE A 92 1.73 -15.03 -7.10
C ILE A 92 1.79 -13.71 -7.87
N ALA A 93 2.84 -12.91 -7.64
CA ALA A 93 3.03 -11.65 -8.36
C ALA A 93 3.08 -11.86 -9.88
N LYS A 94 3.77 -12.91 -10.36
CA LYS A 94 3.83 -13.28 -11.78
C LYS A 94 2.46 -13.57 -12.36
N LEU A 95 1.62 -14.32 -11.64
CA LEU A 95 0.26 -14.65 -12.07
C LEU A 95 -0.63 -13.40 -12.14
N VAL A 96 -0.59 -12.55 -11.10
CA VAL A 96 -1.33 -11.29 -11.05
C VAL A 96 -0.89 -10.36 -12.18
N TYR A 97 0.43 -10.14 -12.33
CA TYR A 97 1.01 -9.31 -13.38
C TYR A 97 0.61 -9.80 -14.77
N THR A 98 0.71 -11.11 -15.01
CA THR A 98 0.30 -11.72 -16.28
C THR A 98 -1.19 -11.51 -16.55
N GLY A 99 -2.03 -11.61 -15.52
CA GLY A 99 -3.46 -11.31 -15.61
C GLY A 99 -3.71 -9.86 -16.04
N LEU A 100 -3.05 -8.91 -15.40
CA LEU A 100 -3.13 -7.48 -15.75
C LEU A 100 -2.67 -7.23 -17.19
N SER A 101 -1.48 -7.70 -17.56
CA SER A 101 -0.93 -7.56 -18.91
C SER A 101 -1.86 -8.11 -19.97
N ARG A 102 -2.38 -9.33 -19.78
CA ARG A 102 -3.29 -9.95 -20.76
C ARG A 102 -4.58 -9.15 -20.92
N CYS A 103 -5.12 -8.56 -19.85
CA CYS A 103 -6.31 -7.72 -19.92
C CYS A 103 -6.03 -6.39 -20.61
N HIS A 104 -4.85 -5.81 -20.36
CA HIS A 104 -4.36 -4.60 -21.03
C HIS A 104 -4.23 -4.83 -22.53
N ASP A 105 -3.42 -5.80 -22.95
CA ASP A 105 -3.06 -6.04 -24.35
C ASP A 105 -4.27 -6.45 -25.20
N ARG A 106 -5.22 -7.19 -24.61
CA ARG A 106 -6.38 -7.74 -25.33
C ARG A 106 -7.67 -6.96 -25.09
N ARG A 107 -7.60 -5.86 -24.33
CA ARG A 107 -8.77 -5.03 -23.97
C ARG A 107 -9.92 -5.87 -23.42
N ARG A 108 -9.61 -6.74 -22.44
CA ARG A 108 -10.58 -7.67 -21.86
C ARG A 108 -11.03 -7.24 -20.48
N LEU A 109 -12.27 -7.61 -20.16
CA LEU A 109 -12.76 -7.63 -18.80
C LEU A 109 -12.17 -8.84 -18.08
N GLY A 110 -11.44 -8.59 -17.00
CA GLY A 110 -10.76 -9.60 -16.21
C GLY A 110 -11.14 -9.55 -14.73
N LEU A 111 -10.93 -10.69 -14.06
CA LEU A 111 -11.08 -10.84 -12.62
C LEU A 111 -9.81 -11.47 -12.05
N ILE A 112 -9.27 -10.85 -11.00
CA ILE A 112 -8.17 -11.38 -10.22
C ILE A 112 -8.65 -11.52 -8.78
N THR A 113 -8.80 -12.76 -8.30
CA THR A 113 -9.16 -13.02 -6.91
C THR A 113 -8.00 -13.64 -6.16
N GLY A 114 -7.96 -13.40 -4.85
CA GLY A 114 -7.12 -14.20 -3.98
C GLY A 114 -7.15 -13.81 -2.52
N ASP A 115 -6.44 -14.57 -1.72
CA ASP A 115 -6.38 -14.38 -0.28
C ASP A 115 -5.70 -13.06 0.11
N ALA A 116 -6.00 -12.57 1.31
CA ALA A 116 -5.42 -11.33 1.82
C ALA A 116 -3.90 -11.49 2.08
N GLY A 117 -3.12 -10.44 1.82
CA GLY A 117 -1.69 -10.44 2.13
C GLY A 117 -0.79 -11.14 1.10
N LEU A 118 -1.32 -11.51 -0.07
CA LEU A 118 -0.58 -12.17 -1.16
C LEU A 118 0.27 -11.25 -2.06
N GLY A 119 0.25 -9.93 -1.84
CA GLY A 119 0.98 -8.98 -2.71
C GLY A 119 0.26 -8.59 -4.01
N LYS A 120 -1.08 -8.77 -4.07
CA LYS A 120 -1.89 -8.29 -5.21
C LYS A 120 -1.73 -6.79 -5.42
N THR A 121 -1.98 -6.02 -4.38
CA THR A 121 -1.89 -4.55 -4.41
C THR A 121 -0.47 -4.06 -4.73
N SER A 122 0.57 -4.65 -4.13
CA SER A 122 1.95 -4.27 -4.46
C SER A 122 2.31 -4.60 -5.92
N THR A 123 1.74 -5.67 -6.48
CA THR A 123 1.91 -6.00 -7.90
C THR A 123 1.18 -5.01 -8.82
N ILE A 124 0.00 -4.53 -8.41
CA ILE A 124 -0.69 -3.44 -9.13
C ILE A 124 0.16 -2.16 -9.09
N ASP A 125 0.66 -1.77 -7.91
CA ASP A 125 1.47 -0.56 -7.76
C ASP A 125 2.76 -0.63 -8.61
N HIS A 126 3.41 -1.80 -8.65
CA HIS A 126 4.54 -2.05 -9.55
C HIS A 126 4.14 -1.92 -11.03
N TYR A 127 3.02 -2.53 -11.43
CA TYR A 127 2.51 -2.44 -12.80
C TYR A 127 2.19 -0.99 -13.23
N LEU A 128 1.60 -0.18 -12.35
CA LEU A 128 1.32 1.25 -12.60
C LEU A 128 2.61 2.07 -12.77
N GLY A 129 3.70 1.68 -12.09
CA GLY A 129 5.01 2.29 -12.24
C GLY A 129 5.62 2.09 -13.62
N GLU A 130 5.36 0.93 -14.24
CA GLU A 130 5.86 0.58 -15.58
C GLU A 130 4.92 1.07 -16.70
N HIS A 131 3.61 1.09 -16.46
CA HIS A 131 2.60 1.31 -17.48
C HIS A 131 1.79 2.58 -17.22
N ARG A 132 2.21 3.70 -17.85
CA ARG A 132 1.51 5.01 -17.74
C ARG A 132 0.07 5.01 -18.26
N SER A 133 -0.29 4.05 -19.12
CA SER A 133 -1.65 3.84 -19.63
C SER A 133 -2.54 3.07 -18.64
N ALA A 134 -1.99 2.50 -17.57
CA ALA A 134 -2.78 1.89 -16.52
C ALA A 134 -3.20 2.93 -15.47
N VAL A 135 -4.43 2.82 -15.01
CA VAL A 135 -5.00 3.63 -13.92
C VAL A 135 -5.68 2.71 -12.92
N MET A 136 -5.57 3.03 -11.63
CA MET A 136 -6.18 2.26 -10.56
C MET A 136 -7.14 3.10 -9.73
N VAL A 137 -8.27 2.49 -9.36
CA VAL A 137 -9.13 2.94 -8.28
C VAL A 137 -9.15 1.87 -7.21
N ARG A 138 -8.73 2.22 -5.98
CA ARG A 138 -8.94 1.36 -4.82
C ARG A 138 -10.33 1.63 -4.25
N VAL A 139 -11.22 0.65 -4.36
CA VAL A 139 -12.60 0.76 -3.88
C VAL A 139 -12.60 0.76 -2.36
N ASN A 140 -13.30 1.73 -1.77
CA ASN A 140 -13.50 1.84 -0.32
C ASN A 140 -14.98 2.05 0.00
N SER A 141 -15.32 2.25 1.28
CA SER A 141 -16.70 2.41 1.73
C SER A 141 -17.44 3.61 1.11
N THR A 142 -16.70 4.62 0.64
CA THR A 142 -17.26 5.87 0.09
C THR A 142 -17.48 5.83 -1.42
N CYS A 143 -16.75 4.96 -2.14
CA CYS A 143 -16.83 4.85 -3.60
C CYS A 143 -17.40 3.51 -4.11
N SER A 144 -18.08 2.75 -3.25
CA SER A 144 -18.67 1.45 -3.57
C SER A 144 -19.92 1.50 -4.46
N ARG A 145 -20.56 2.67 -4.59
CA ARG A 145 -21.82 2.87 -5.35
C ARG A 145 -21.56 3.55 -6.70
N PRO A 146 -22.44 3.36 -7.72
CA PRO A 146 -22.24 3.83 -9.10
C PRO A 146 -21.68 5.23 -9.27
N HIS A 147 -22.36 6.25 -8.74
CA HIS A 147 -21.97 7.65 -8.92
C HIS A 147 -20.60 7.96 -8.29
N TYR A 148 -20.33 7.42 -7.11
CA TYR A 148 -19.06 7.66 -6.42
C TYR A 148 -17.91 6.87 -7.03
N LEU A 149 -18.18 5.67 -7.56
CA LEU A 149 -17.22 4.92 -8.36
C LEU A 149 -16.82 5.72 -9.60
N LEU A 150 -17.79 6.24 -10.35
CA LEU A 150 -17.51 7.08 -11.53
C LEU A 150 -16.71 8.33 -11.18
N LYS A 151 -17.02 9.00 -10.05
CA LYS A 151 -16.19 10.11 -9.56
C LYS A 151 -14.76 9.69 -9.23
N ALA A 152 -14.57 8.55 -8.59
CA ALA A 152 -13.24 8.02 -8.28
C ALA A 152 -12.45 7.67 -9.56
N ILE A 153 -13.11 7.04 -10.54
CA ILE A 153 -12.51 6.75 -11.86
C ILE A 153 -12.15 8.06 -12.57
N GLY A 154 -13.07 9.02 -12.62
CA GLY A 154 -12.80 10.31 -13.27
C GLY A 154 -11.65 11.07 -12.62
N ALA A 155 -11.54 11.05 -11.29
CA ALA A 155 -10.39 11.61 -10.58
C ALA A 155 -9.08 10.91 -10.98
N ALA A 156 -9.08 9.58 -11.08
CA ALA A 156 -7.91 8.81 -11.55
C ALA A 156 -7.54 9.10 -13.03
N LEU A 157 -8.53 9.46 -13.85
CA LEU A 157 -8.34 9.87 -15.25
C LEU A 157 -8.01 11.35 -15.41
N GLY A 158 -8.11 12.16 -14.35
CA GLY A 158 -7.92 13.61 -14.41
C GLY A 158 -9.08 14.38 -15.06
N VAL A 159 -10.29 13.82 -15.08
CA VAL A 159 -11.48 14.45 -15.66
C VAL A 159 -12.49 14.87 -14.59
N ARG A 160 -13.15 16.01 -14.81
CA ARG A 160 -14.19 16.51 -13.92
C ARG A 160 -15.50 15.76 -14.19
N VAL A 161 -15.97 15.02 -13.18
CA VAL A 161 -17.21 14.24 -13.26
C VAL A 161 -18.40 15.07 -12.77
N PRO A 162 -19.46 15.23 -13.58
CA PRO A 162 -20.70 15.92 -13.19
C PRO A 162 -21.45 15.25 -12.02
N ALA A 163 -22.48 15.92 -11.51
CA ALA A 163 -23.33 15.38 -10.44
C ALA A 163 -24.41 14.40 -10.96
N SER A 164 -24.81 14.53 -12.23
CA SER A 164 -25.73 13.60 -12.87
C SER A 164 -25.05 12.27 -13.10
N LEU A 165 -25.68 11.16 -12.68
CA LEU A 165 -25.14 9.81 -12.88
C LEU A 165 -24.97 9.48 -14.37
N TYR A 166 -25.94 9.87 -15.19
CA TYR A 166 -25.88 9.65 -16.64
C TYR A 166 -24.71 10.41 -17.27
N GLU A 167 -24.59 11.72 -16.98
CA GLU A 167 -23.47 12.52 -17.51
C GLU A 167 -22.13 12.04 -16.98
N ALA A 168 -22.06 11.61 -15.72
CA ALA A 168 -20.86 11.01 -15.13
C ALA A 168 -20.43 9.75 -15.89
N ALA A 169 -21.37 8.85 -16.21
CA ALA A 169 -21.08 7.64 -16.97
C ALA A 169 -20.60 7.97 -18.38
N THR A 170 -21.24 8.94 -19.06
CA THR A 170 -20.85 9.41 -20.39
C THR A 170 -19.44 10.00 -20.39
N VAL A 171 -19.16 10.95 -19.50
CA VAL A 171 -17.84 11.62 -19.41
C VAL A 171 -16.73 10.61 -19.14
N VAL A 172 -16.94 9.66 -18.22
CA VAL A 172 -15.95 8.61 -17.92
C VAL A 172 -15.80 7.66 -19.11
N SER A 173 -16.89 7.23 -19.73
CA SER A 173 -16.84 6.36 -20.92
C SER A 173 -16.06 7.01 -22.07
N ASP A 174 -16.33 8.29 -22.35
CA ASP A 174 -15.65 9.03 -23.42
C ASP A 174 -14.17 9.26 -23.11
N ALA A 175 -13.81 9.51 -21.85
CA ALA A 175 -12.41 9.62 -21.43
C ALA A 175 -11.63 8.30 -21.55
N LEU A 176 -12.32 7.15 -21.43
CA LEU A 176 -11.73 5.83 -21.59
C LEU A 176 -11.71 5.36 -23.06
N ARG A 177 -12.71 5.71 -23.86
CA ARG A 177 -12.86 5.24 -25.24
C ARG A 177 -11.68 5.68 -26.10
N GLY A 178 -11.04 4.72 -26.79
CA GLY A 178 -9.88 4.99 -27.66
C GLY A 178 -8.59 5.36 -26.92
N SER A 179 -8.60 5.38 -25.57
CA SER A 179 -7.41 5.72 -24.77
C SER A 179 -6.40 4.58 -24.65
N ASP A 180 -6.81 3.35 -24.99
CA ASP A 180 -6.07 2.10 -24.81
C ASP A 180 -5.56 1.88 -23.36
N ARG A 181 -6.25 2.50 -22.39
CA ARG A 181 -5.91 2.40 -20.97
C ARG A 181 -6.32 1.05 -20.36
N LEU A 182 -5.65 0.66 -19.29
CA LEU A 182 -6.12 -0.38 -18.37
C LEU A 182 -6.75 0.27 -17.14
N LEU A 183 -8.01 -0.04 -16.84
CA LEU A 183 -8.66 0.36 -15.58
C LEU A 183 -8.63 -0.79 -14.58
N ILE A 184 -7.96 -0.59 -13.44
CA ILE A 184 -7.87 -1.56 -12.35
C ILE A 184 -8.76 -1.10 -11.20
N LEU A 185 -9.69 -1.95 -10.77
CA LEU A 185 -10.53 -1.72 -9.58
C LEU A 185 -10.07 -2.65 -8.46
N ASP A 186 -9.20 -2.16 -7.59
CA ASP A 186 -8.68 -2.88 -6.42
C ASP A 186 -9.72 -2.87 -5.28
N GLU A 187 -9.74 -3.90 -4.43
CA GLU A 187 -10.76 -4.10 -3.40
C GLU A 187 -12.22 -4.20 -3.94
N ALA A 188 -12.39 -4.77 -5.14
CA ALA A 188 -13.66 -4.82 -5.86
C ALA A 188 -14.79 -5.52 -5.08
N GLN A 189 -14.50 -6.31 -4.04
CA GLN A 189 -15.52 -6.97 -3.19
C GLN A 189 -16.42 -5.97 -2.46
N ARG A 190 -15.97 -4.71 -2.37
CA ARG A 190 -16.72 -3.62 -1.76
C ARG A 190 -17.73 -3.00 -2.70
N LEU A 191 -17.68 -3.29 -4.01
CA LEU A 191 -18.63 -2.77 -4.98
C LEU A 191 -20.03 -3.34 -4.73
N THR A 192 -21.03 -2.49 -4.90
CA THR A 192 -22.41 -2.96 -4.93
C THR A 192 -22.74 -3.55 -6.30
N ALA A 193 -23.77 -4.42 -6.35
CA ALA A 193 -24.22 -4.99 -7.62
C ALA A 193 -24.55 -3.93 -8.70
N PRO A 194 -25.22 -2.80 -8.40
CA PRO A 194 -25.40 -1.71 -9.37
C PRO A 194 -24.08 -1.08 -9.86
N ALA A 195 -23.04 -1.03 -9.02
CA ALA A 195 -21.75 -0.50 -9.43
C ALA A 195 -21.04 -1.45 -10.40
N LEU A 196 -21.18 -2.77 -10.20
CA LEU A 196 -20.67 -3.78 -11.13
C LEU A 196 -21.34 -3.70 -12.51
N GLU A 197 -22.65 -3.42 -12.57
CA GLU A 197 -23.33 -3.17 -13.86
C GLU A 197 -22.76 -1.94 -14.57
N VAL A 198 -22.50 -0.83 -13.86
CA VAL A 198 -21.83 0.34 -14.45
C VAL A 198 -20.44 0.00 -14.98
N VAL A 199 -19.66 -0.83 -14.29
CA VAL A 199 -18.36 -1.29 -14.79
C VAL A 199 -18.50 -2.05 -16.10
N ARG A 200 -19.54 -2.88 -16.21
CA ARG A 200 -19.84 -3.64 -17.43
C ARG A 200 -20.31 -2.74 -18.57
N ASP A 201 -21.14 -1.74 -18.29
CA ASP A 201 -21.55 -0.73 -19.29
C ASP A 201 -20.36 0.10 -19.78
N LEU A 202 -19.43 0.45 -18.89
CA LEU A 202 -18.17 1.09 -19.25
C LEU A 202 -17.31 0.20 -20.15
N TYR A 203 -17.17 -1.10 -19.82
CA TYR A 203 -16.46 -2.05 -20.68
C TYR A 203 -17.12 -2.14 -22.06
N ASP A 204 -18.44 -2.27 -22.13
CA ASP A 204 -19.19 -2.41 -23.37
C ASP A 204 -19.09 -1.16 -24.27
N SER A 205 -19.02 0.04 -23.67
CA SER A 205 -18.98 1.33 -24.39
C SER A 205 -17.57 1.85 -24.70
N ALA A 206 -16.59 1.64 -23.82
CA ALA A 206 -15.22 2.14 -23.99
C ALA A 206 -14.29 1.13 -24.68
N LYS A 207 -14.60 -0.17 -24.60
CA LYS A 207 -13.81 -1.27 -25.20
C LYS A 207 -12.32 -1.25 -24.80
N ILE A 208 -12.06 -1.00 -23.52
CA ILE A 208 -10.72 -1.04 -22.93
C ILE A 208 -10.53 -2.24 -21.99
N GLY A 209 -9.30 -2.48 -21.53
CA GLY A 209 -9.05 -3.45 -20.47
C GLY A 209 -9.60 -2.95 -19.13
N ILE A 210 -10.41 -3.77 -18.46
CA ILE A 210 -10.89 -3.49 -17.10
C ILE A 210 -10.63 -4.72 -16.23
N VAL A 211 -10.01 -4.55 -15.06
CA VAL A 211 -9.70 -5.65 -14.16
C VAL A 211 -10.30 -5.39 -12.78
N LEU A 212 -11.15 -6.31 -12.33
CA LEU A 212 -11.61 -6.37 -10.95
C LEU A 212 -10.59 -7.15 -10.13
N VAL A 213 -10.02 -6.54 -9.09
CA VAL A 213 -9.07 -7.21 -8.18
C VAL A 213 -9.67 -7.24 -6.78
N GLY A 214 -9.66 -8.41 -6.14
CA GLY A 214 -10.22 -8.55 -4.81
C GLY A 214 -10.05 -9.92 -4.17
N ASN A 215 -10.90 -10.22 -3.19
CA ASN A 215 -10.98 -11.55 -2.58
C ASN A 215 -12.01 -12.45 -3.29
N GLN A 216 -12.20 -13.68 -2.80
CA GLN A 216 -13.15 -14.63 -3.41
C GLN A 216 -14.62 -14.19 -3.32
N ALA A 217 -14.96 -13.20 -2.47
CA ALA A 217 -16.32 -12.65 -2.43
C ALA A 217 -16.66 -11.87 -3.71
N VAL A 218 -15.68 -11.27 -4.39
CA VAL A 218 -15.88 -10.70 -5.73
C VAL A 218 -16.36 -11.79 -6.68
N GLN A 219 -15.71 -12.95 -6.64
CA GLN A 219 -16.09 -14.08 -7.47
C GLN A 219 -17.54 -14.48 -7.19
N ALA A 220 -17.98 -14.53 -5.94
CA ALA A 220 -19.39 -14.77 -5.63
C ALA A 220 -20.31 -13.66 -6.18
N GLN A 221 -19.99 -12.37 -5.97
CA GLN A 221 -20.80 -11.28 -6.53
C GLN A 221 -20.89 -11.31 -8.07
N VAL A 222 -19.83 -11.81 -8.70
CA VAL A 222 -19.71 -11.98 -10.14
C VAL A 222 -20.46 -13.25 -10.62
N TYR A 223 -20.34 -14.38 -9.94
CA TYR A 223 -20.83 -15.70 -10.40
C TYR A 223 -22.10 -16.23 -9.68
N GLY A 224 -22.55 -15.68 -8.54
CA GLY A 224 -23.79 -16.07 -7.83
C GLY A 224 -23.95 -15.52 -6.39
N ALA A 225 -25.11 -15.05 -5.95
CA ALA A 225 -26.32 -15.87 -5.73
C ALA A 225 -27.63 -15.06 -5.81
N GLY A 226 -28.61 -15.54 -6.59
CA GLY A 226 -30.01 -15.09 -6.56
C GLY A 226 -30.56 -14.40 -7.81
N GLN A 227 -29.71 -14.01 -8.77
CA GLN A 227 -30.14 -13.31 -9.99
C GLN A 227 -29.49 -13.96 -11.20
N ALA A 228 -30.22 -14.80 -11.93
CA ALA A 228 -29.80 -15.38 -13.20
C ALA A 228 -29.30 -14.32 -14.23
N ALA A 229 -29.64 -13.05 -14.02
CA ALA A 229 -29.16 -11.90 -14.77
C ALA A 229 -27.63 -11.75 -14.78
N PHE A 230 -26.96 -11.82 -13.62
CA PHE A 230 -25.50 -11.60 -13.55
C PHE A 230 -24.70 -12.72 -14.24
N ALA A 231 -25.12 -13.98 -14.08
CA ALA A 231 -24.45 -15.13 -14.72
C ALA A 231 -24.45 -15.05 -16.26
N GLN A 232 -25.49 -14.48 -16.89
CA GLN A 232 -25.52 -14.25 -18.35
C GLN A 232 -24.54 -13.13 -18.78
N HIS A 233 -24.25 -12.18 -17.90
CA HIS A 233 -23.45 -10.98 -18.17
C HIS A 233 -21.94 -11.25 -18.12
N PHE A 234 -21.49 -12.25 -17.33
CA PHE A 234 -20.08 -12.62 -17.21
C PHE A 234 -19.54 -13.57 -18.29
N SER A 235 -20.31 -13.85 -19.35
CA SER A 235 -19.77 -14.35 -20.62
C SER A 235 -18.63 -13.49 -21.19
N ARG A 236 -18.57 -12.20 -20.78
CA ARG A 236 -17.53 -11.24 -21.17
C ARG A 236 -16.24 -11.34 -20.37
N LEU A 237 -16.24 -12.02 -19.23
CA LEU A 237 -15.06 -12.21 -18.39
C LEU A 237 -14.13 -13.21 -19.08
N ALA A 238 -13.17 -12.67 -19.82
CA ALA A 238 -12.30 -13.47 -20.67
C ALA A 238 -11.07 -14.01 -19.93
N ILE A 239 -10.69 -13.37 -18.82
CA ILE A 239 -9.49 -13.70 -18.05
C ILE A 239 -9.87 -13.76 -16.57
N HIS A 240 -9.71 -14.94 -15.97
CA HIS A 240 -9.86 -15.14 -14.53
C HIS A 240 -8.55 -15.69 -13.97
N VAL A 241 -7.97 -14.98 -12.99
CA VAL A 241 -6.79 -15.43 -12.25
C VAL A 241 -7.20 -15.57 -10.79
N SER A 242 -7.19 -16.78 -10.25
CA SER A 242 -7.40 -17.04 -8.83
C SER A 242 -6.08 -17.46 -8.21
N VAL A 243 -5.63 -16.71 -7.20
CA VAL A 243 -4.39 -16.98 -6.46
C VAL A 243 -4.71 -17.29 -5.01
N THR A 244 -4.13 -18.38 -4.49
CA THR A 244 -4.35 -18.83 -3.11
C THR A 244 -3.03 -18.90 -2.35
N ASN A 245 -3.12 -18.89 -1.03
CA ASN A 245 -1.95 -19.04 -0.17
C ASN A 245 -1.17 -20.35 -0.42
N GLU A 246 -1.83 -21.41 -0.89
CA GLU A 246 -1.21 -22.72 -1.16
C GLU A 246 -0.18 -22.67 -2.30
N MET A 247 -0.34 -21.74 -3.23
CA MET A 247 0.57 -21.55 -4.37
C MET A 247 1.92 -20.92 -3.96
N ILE A 248 2.04 -20.44 -2.72
CA ILE A 248 3.27 -19.85 -2.21
C ILE A 248 4.33 -20.94 -2.02
N THR A 249 5.49 -20.70 -2.61
CA THR A 249 6.66 -21.59 -2.54
C THR A 249 7.67 -21.10 -1.51
N LEU A 250 8.60 -21.98 -1.14
CA LEU A 250 9.75 -21.58 -0.32
C LEU A 250 10.59 -20.52 -1.04
N ALA A 251 10.80 -20.66 -2.35
CA ALA A 251 11.55 -19.68 -3.14
C ALA A 251 10.94 -18.28 -3.08
N ASP A 252 9.60 -18.18 -3.06
CA ASP A 252 8.92 -16.89 -2.89
C ASP A 252 9.21 -16.27 -1.52
N LEU A 253 9.22 -17.08 -0.46
CA LEU A 253 9.55 -16.62 0.89
C LEU A 253 11.01 -16.15 1.00
N GLU A 254 11.95 -16.85 0.34
CA GLU A 254 13.37 -16.50 0.33
C GLU A 254 13.64 -15.10 -0.21
N LEU A 255 12.79 -14.59 -1.13
CA LEU A 255 12.88 -13.21 -1.64
C LEU A 255 12.72 -12.14 -0.56
N PHE A 256 12.16 -12.50 0.60
CA PHE A 256 11.95 -11.62 1.75
C PHE A 256 12.85 -11.98 2.93
N VAL A 257 13.13 -13.26 3.17
CA VAL A 257 13.77 -13.71 4.42
C VAL A 257 15.27 -14.01 4.30
N GLY A 258 15.82 -14.11 3.08
CA GLY A 258 17.17 -14.61 2.84
C GLY A 258 18.29 -13.83 3.54
N GLY A 259 18.09 -12.53 3.79
CA GLY A 259 19.05 -11.69 4.53
C GLY A 259 18.90 -11.73 6.06
N HIS A 260 17.80 -12.27 6.57
CA HIS A 260 17.47 -12.25 8.00
C HIS A 260 17.65 -13.61 8.67
N ILE A 261 17.37 -14.70 7.94
CA ILE A 261 17.41 -16.08 8.44
C ILE A 261 18.45 -16.88 7.63
N PRO A 262 19.48 -17.46 8.26
CA PRO A 262 20.48 -18.29 7.58
C PRO A 262 19.86 -19.48 6.82
N SER A 263 20.48 -19.89 5.72
CA SER A 263 20.01 -21.04 4.91
C SER A 263 20.06 -22.39 5.61
N SER A 264 20.86 -22.49 6.66
CA SER A 264 20.89 -23.66 7.54
C SER A 264 19.71 -23.74 8.51
N ASP A 265 19.02 -22.62 8.81
CA ASP A 265 17.88 -22.60 9.73
C ASP A 265 16.57 -22.99 9.02
N LEU A 266 16.50 -24.28 8.67
CA LEU A 266 15.35 -24.88 8.01
C LEU A 266 14.10 -24.87 8.89
N ALA A 267 14.24 -24.85 10.21
CA ALA A 267 13.11 -24.86 11.13
C ALA A 267 12.33 -23.54 11.08
N SER A 268 13.04 -22.41 11.18
CA SER A 268 12.45 -21.07 11.09
C SER A 268 11.83 -20.82 9.71
N ARG A 269 12.51 -21.24 8.63
CA ARG A 269 12.01 -21.10 7.25
C ARG A 269 10.75 -21.92 6.98
N LYS A 270 10.72 -23.18 7.43
CA LYS A 270 9.51 -24.02 7.33
C LYS A 270 8.34 -23.44 8.11
N TYR A 271 8.60 -22.95 9.33
CA TYR A 271 7.56 -22.31 10.15
C TYR A 271 6.99 -21.06 9.47
N LEU A 272 7.84 -20.17 8.95
CA LEU A 272 7.38 -18.98 8.23
C LEU A 272 6.64 -19.35 6.94
N LEU A 273 7.05 -20.37 6.20
CA LEU A 273 6.32 -20.83 5.02
C LEU A 273 4.91 -21.32 5.39
N GLU A 274 4.79 -22.10 6.46
CA GLU A 274 3.48 -22.54 6.98
C GLU A 274 2.62 -21.34 7.38
N LEU A 275 3.18 -20.38 8.11
CA LEU A 275 2.48 -19.17 8.50
C LEU A 275 2.04 -18.33 7.29
N THR A 276 2.91 -18.22 6.28
CA THR A 276 2.61 -17.53 5.02
C THR A 276 1.46 -18.23 4.29
N ARG A 277 1.41 -19.56 4.29
CA ARG A 277 0.32 -20.33 3.70
C ARG A 277 -1.01 -20.21 4.46
N ARG A 278 -0.98 -19.82 5.74
CA ARG A 278 -2.19 -19.57 6.53
C ARG A 278 -2.69 -18.12 6.44
N GLY A 279 -1.78 -17.14 6.38
CA GLY A 279 -2.12 -15.72 6.54
C GLY A 279 -1.49 -14.76 5.52
N GLY A 280 -0.88 -15.26 4.46
CA GLY A 280 -0.18 -14.49 3.43
C GLY A 280 1.18 -13.92 3.89
N PHE A 281 1.91 -13.30 2.96
CA PHE A 281 3.20 -12.66 3.22
C PHE A 281 3.10 -11.60 4.31
N ARG A 282 2.08 -10.75 4.28
CA ARG A 282 1.89 -9.71 5.30
C ARG A 282 1.93 -10.26 6.72
N THR A 283 1.37 -11.45 6.95
CA THR A 283 1.37 -12.07 8.27
C THR A 283 2.73 -12.61 8.65
N ALA A 284 3.37 -13.35 7.75
CA ALA A 284 4.68 -13.92 8.00
C ALA A 284 5.76 -12.84 8.18
N LEU A 285 5.75 -11.79 7.37
CA LEU A 285 6.74 -10.72 7.43
C LEU A 285 6.60 -9.87 8.68
N PHE A 286 5.38 -9.54 9.11
CA PHE A 286 5.18 -8.85 10.40
C PHE A 286 5.60 -9.71 11.59
N THR A 287 5.35 -11.03 11.55
CA THR A 287 5.86 -11.95 12.57
C THR A 287 7.39 -12.01 12.55
N LEU A 288 8.02 -11.94 11.38
CA LEU A 288 9.48 -11.88 11.27
C LEU A 288 10.04 -10.56 11.83
N GLU A 289 9.43 -9.41 11.51
CA GLU A 289 9.81 -8.10 12.05
C GLU A 289 9.85 -8.15 13.59
N LEU A 290 8.74 -8.56 14.21
CA LEU A 290 8.66 -8.72 15.68
C LEU A 290 9.69 -9.73 16.23
N ALA A 291 9.90 -10.86 15.55
CA ALA A 291 10.85 -11.85 16.02
C ALA A 291 12.30 -11.38 15.93
N LEU A 292 12.64 -10.52 14.96
CA LEU A 292 13.96 -9.92 14.86
C LEU A 292 14.19 -8.88 15.95
N GLU A 293 13.15 -8.19 16.42
CA GLU A 293 13.24 -7.30 17.58
C GLU A 293 13.61 -8.05 18.87
N TRP A 294 13.18 -9.31 19.02
CA TRP A 294 13.41 -10.11 20.22
C TRP A 294 14.55 -11.12 20.08
N ARG A 295 15.42 -10.95 19.08
CA ARG A 295 16.39 -11.98 18.66
C ARG A 295 17.34 -12.41 19.80
N ASP A 296 17.62 -11.52 20.74
CA ASP A 296 18.57 -11.76 21.83
C ASP A 296 17.95 -12.47 23.05
N GLU A 297 16.63 -12.72 23.07
CA GLU A 297 15.91 -13.21 24.25
C GLU A 297 15.69 -14.75 24.28
N ALA A 298 16.02 -15.49 23.21
CA ALA A 298 15.62 -16.91 23.07
C ALA A 298 16.74 -17.87 22.64
N THR A 299 16.61 -19.13 23.07
CA THR A 299 17.57 -20.22 22.78
C THR A 299 17.55 -20.70 21.31
N SER A 300 16.47 -20.46 20.56
CA SER A 300 16.40 -20.73 19.12
C SER A 300 15.41 -19.80 18.40
N PHE A 301 15.76 -19.35 17.19
CA PHE A 301 14.99 -18.32 16.47
C PHE A 301 13.57 -18.77 16.09
N VAL A 302 13.37 -20.06 15.82
CA VAL A 302 12.04 -20.63 15.55
C VAL A 302 11.10 -20.49 16.76
N GLN A 303 11.62 -20.50 17.99
CA GLN A 303 10.81 -20.27 19.18
C GLN A 303 10.45 -18.78 19.33
N THR A 304 11.38 -17.88 18.99
CA THR A 304 11.10 -16.43 18.91
C THR A 304 9.99 -16.14 17.90
N LEU A 305 10.04 -16.75 16.71
CA LEU A 305 9.00 -16.63 15.70
C LEU A 305 7.63 -17.10 16.20
N LYS A 306 7.58 -18.21 16.94
CA LYS A 306 6.34 -18.71 17.54
C LYS A 306 5.78 -17.78 18.61
N ALA A 307 6.64 -17.25 19.47
CA ALA A 307 6.26 -16.26 20.48
C ALA A 307 5.72 -14.98 19.82
N ALA A 308 6.41 -14.48 18.79
CA ALA A 308 6.02 -13.30 18.03
C ALA A 308 4.67 -13.49 17.33
N HIS A 309 4.45 -14.67 16.75
CA HIS A 309 3.17 -15.01 16.16
C HIS A 309 2.02 -15.03 17.19
N ALA A 310 2.26 -15.59 18.38
CA ALA A 310 1.25 -15.66 19.44
C ALA A 310 0.85 -14.28 19.97
N GLN A 311 1.82 -13.37 20.16
CA GLN A 311 1.53 -12.01 20.63
C GLN A 311 0.68 -11.21 19.63
N ARG A 312 0.82 -11.48 18.33
CA ARG A 312 0.01 -10.86 17.29
C ARG A 312 -1.49 -11.12 17.45
N GLY A 313 -1.87 -12.27 18.01
CA GLY A 313 -3.26 -12.66 18.24
C GLY A 313 -3.99 -11.83 19.31
N PHE A 314 -3.28 -11.04 20.11
CA PHE A 314 -3.85 -10.19 21.16
C PHE A 314 -4.12 -8.73 20.71
N VAL A 315 -3.81 -8.39 19.45
CA VAL A 315 -3.89 -7.01 18.92
C VAL A 315 -4.89 -6.89 17.74
N GLN A 316 -5.79 -7.86 17.56
CA GLN A 316 -6.86 -7.80 16.55
C GLN A 316 -8.23 -7.45 17.14
#